data_AF-A0A936Q5H9-F1
#
_entry.id   AF-A0A936Q5H9-F1
#
_cell.length_a   1.000
_cell.length_b   1.000
_cell.length_c   1.000
_cell.angle_alpha   90.00
_cell.angle_beta   90.00
_cell.angle_gamma   90.00
#
_symmetry.space_group_name_H-M   'P 1'
#
loop_
_entity.id
_entity.type
_entity.pdbx_description
1 polymer ?
#
loop_
_entity_poly.entity_id
_entity_poly.type
_entity_poly.pdbx_seq_one_letter_code
_entity_poly.pdbx_strand_id
1 'polypeptide(L)'
;MRRIPALALSLVLFVLALPAAAAPRRGTIRAVEVTSLTRQKAFLFVRANLTAAARGARQTFRGDATVWGVPLPLKGPVQVAVQPSGSGWDATFLVDLELGSLPKGLLDRGSATAVPVTLKGTLSGEAGTAVTVDAAGALRPGTSDLVAGRDLAETFVRFAGARLSGIGLAESKGEARIAVFNPFRFDVALRSVRYELSSDGREVARGSRQGLLVRPGRENEIALPLTVGNAAAIAAAGKAVVSGGRLSGRLTGQLVVKLGTGDVKIPLEGSGTIEVMK
;
A
#
# COMPACT_ATOMS: atom_id res chain seq x y z
N MET A 1 -12.59 56.39 -58.30
CA MET A 1 -13.16 55.05 -57.98
C MET A 1 -12.21 53.98 -58.49
N ARG A 2 -11.40 53.37 -57.62
CA ARG A 2 -10.42 52.32 -57.97
C ARG A 2 -10.73 51.05 -57.17
N ARG A 3 -10.78 49.94 -57.89
CA ARG A 3 -11.19 48.59 -57.47
C ARG A 3 -10.14 47.98 -56.53
N ILE A 4 -10.61 47.32 -55.47
CA ILE A 4 -9.81 46.51 -54.53
C ILE A 4 -9.46 45.17 -55.22
N PRO A 5 -8.21 44.70 -55.20
CA PRO A 5 -7.88 43.38 -55.73
C PRO A 5 -8.29 42.27 -54.75
N ALA A 6 -9.20 41.41 -55.22
CA ALA A 6 -9.75 40.22 -54.56
C ALA A 6 -8.76 39.04 -54.51
N LEU A 7 -7.54 39.26 -53.99
CA LEU A 7 -6.49 38.22 -53.95
C LEU A 7 -5.87 38.01 -52.56
N ALA A 8 -6.42 38.66 -51.52
CA ALA A 8 -5.95 38.51 -50.14
C ALA A 8 -6.87 37.63 -49.26
N LEU A 9 -7.88 36.96 -49.83
CA LEU A 9 -8.89 36.20 -49.08
C LEU A 9 -8.86 34.68 -49.32
N SER A 10 -7.89 34.16 -50.07
CA SER A 10 -7.81 32.72 -50.41
C SER A 10 -6.64 31.97 -49.79
N LEU A 11 -5.76 32.63 -49.02
CA LEU A 11 -4.61 31.98 -48.36
C LEU A 11 -4.77 31.76 -46.85
N VAL A 12 -5.92 32.13 -46.26
CA VAL A 12 -6.19 31.96 -44.82
C VAL A 12 -7.05 30.70 -44.51
N LEU A 13 -7.61 30.04 -45.53
CA LEU A 13 -8.48 28.87 -45.35
C LEU A 13 -7.79 27.50 -45.49
N PHE A 14 -6.46 27.46 -45.69
CA PHE A 14 -5.71 26.20 -45.82
C PHE A 14 -4.97 25.75 -44.55
N VAL A 15 -5.18 26.43 -43.41
CA VAL A 15 -4.60 26.05 -42.10
C VAL A 15 -5.59 25.23 -41.23
N LEU A 16 -6.81 24.96 -41.70
CA LEU A 16 -7.87 24.30 -40.91
C LEU A 16 -8.27 22.92 -41.45
N ALA A 17 -7.30 22.04 -41.68
CA ALA A 17 -7.58 20.60 -41.83
C ALA A 17 -6.35 19.74 -41.50
N LEU A 18 -5.68 19.99 -40.37
CA LEU A 18 -4.96 18.90 -39.74
C LEU A 18 -6.03 17.90 -39.28
N PRO A 19 -6.00 16.62 -39.72
CA PRO A 19 -6.88 15.64 -39.12
C PRO A 19 -6.57 15.65 -37.63
N ALA A 20 -7.59 15.93 -36.80
CA ALA A 20 -7.49 15.75 -35.37
C ALA A 20 -6.98 14.32 -35.17
N ALA A 21 -5.71 14.17 -34.82
CA ALA A 21 -5.10 12.86 -34.60
C ALA A 21 -6.01 12.15 -33.62
N ALA A 22 -6.66 11.08 -34.09
CA ALA A 22 -7.63 10.34 -33.30
C ALA A 22 -6.98 10.06 -31.95
N ALA A 23 -7.60 10.53 -30.86
CA ALA A 23 -7.03 10.41 -29.54
C ALA A 23 -6.58 8.95 -29.35
N PRO A 24 -5.30 8.70 -28.99
CA PRO A 24 -4.79 7.35 -28.88
C PRO A 24 -5.73 6.56 -27.96
N ARG A 25 -6.25 5.43 -28.46
CA ARG A 25 -7.16 4.58 -27.69
C ARG A 25 -6.45 4.25 -26.37
N ARG A 26 -7.06 4.63 -25.26
CA ARG A 26 -6.49 4.50 -23.93
C ARG A 26 -6.42 3.03 -23.53
N GLY A 27 -5.26 2.58 -23.09
CA GLY A 27 -5.07 1.26 -22.49
C GLY A 27 -5.76 1.15 -21.12
N THR A 28 -5.83 -0.07 -20.59
CA THR A 28 -6.47 -0.37 -19.31
C THR A 28 -5.49 -0.99 -18.34
N ILE A 29 -5.42 -0.47 -17.10
CA ILE A 29 -4.67 -1.11 -16.02
C ILE A 29 -5.61 -2.13 -15.38
N ARG A 30 -5.17 -3.39 -15.35
CA ARG A 30 -6.00 -4.52 -14.91
C ARG A 30 -5.70 -4.93 -13.48
N ALA A 31 -4.42 -5.01 -13.13
CA ALA A 31 -4.02 -5.47 -11.81
C ALA A 31 -2.71 -4.83 -11.36
N VAL A 32 -2.56 -4.71 -10.04
CA VAL A 32 -1.28 -4.43 -9.38
C VAL A 32 -1.04 -5.53 -8.35
N GLU A 33 0.14 -6.13 -8.42
CA GLU A 33 0.56 -7.21 -7.55
C GLU A 33 1.83 -6.80 -6.81
N VAL A 34 1.80 -6.81 -5.47
CA VAL A 34 2.97 -6.61 -4.64
C VAL A 34 3.71 -7.94 -4.54
N THR A 35 4.82 -8.06 -5.26
CA THR A 35 5.60 -9.30 -5.33
C THR A 35 6.57 -9.44 -4.16
N SER A 36 7.07 -8.32 -3.65
CA SER A 36 7.93 -8.28 -2.46
C SER A 36 7.83 -6.92 -1.78
N LEU A 37 7.95 -6.90 -0.45
CA LEU A 37 7.95 -5.70 0.36
C LEU A 37 9.06 -5.79 1.41
N THR A 38 9.87 -4.75 1.49
CA THR A 38 10.92 -4.59 2.50
C THR A 38 10.67 -3.30 3.27
N ARG A 39 11.45 -3.05 4.33
CA ARG A 39 11.37 -1.78 5.08
C ARG A 39 11.69 -0.54 4.22
N GLN A 40 12.33 -0.68 3.06
CA GLN A 40 12.74 0.46 2.24
C GLN A 40 12.06 0.51 0.87
N LYS A 41 11.71 -0.65 0.32
CA LYS A 41 11.25 -0.81 -1.06
C LYS A 41 10.04 -1.71 -1.18
N ALA A 42 9.15 -1.38 -2.10
CA ALA A 42 8.11 -2.26 -2.62
C ALA A 42 8.43 -2.62 -4.07
N PHE A 43 8.32 -3.91 -4.39
CA PHE A 43 8.44 -4.45 -5.73
C PHE A 43 7.05 -4.82 -6.22
N LEU A 44 6.68 -4.27 -7.38
CA LEU A 44 5.33 -4.38 -7.93
C LEU A 44 5.35 -4.89 -9.35
N PHE A 45 4.40 -5.75 -9.68
CA PHE A 45 3.98 -6.00 -11.06
C PHE A 45 2.71 -5.22 -11.35
N VAL A 46 2.77 -4.30 -12.31
CA VAL A 46 1.59 -3.60 -12.82
C VAL A 46 1.22 -4.22 -14.14
N ARG A 47 0.04 -4.84 -14.23
CA ARG A 47 -0.46 -5.50 -15.44
C ARG A 47 -1.44 -4.59 -16.15
N ALA A 48 -1.23 -4.37 -17.44
CA ALA A 48 -2.08 -3.53 -18.27
C ALA A 48 -2.34 -4.20 -19.62
N ASN A 49 -3.47 -3.86 -20.23
CA ASN A 49 -3.74 -4.13 -21.64
C ASN A 49 -3.58 -2.83 -22.43
N LEU A 50 -2.61 -2.80 -23.32
CA LEU A 50 -2.22 -1.65 -24.12
C LEU A 50 -2.73 -1.80 -25.54
N THR A 51 -3.03 -0.67 -26.16
CA THR A 51 -3.52 -0.62 -27.55
C THR A 51 -2.38 -0.67 -28.57
N ALA A 52 -1.16 -0.37 -28.15
CA ALA A 52 0.06 -0.48 -28.93
C ALA A 52 1.26 -0.72 -28.00
N ALA A 53 2.31 -1.34 -28.55
CA ALA A 53 3.60 -1.55 -27.90
C ALA A 53 4.72 -1.34 -28.93
N ALA A 54 5.94 -1.08 -28.48
CA ALA A 54 7.10 -1.06 -29.36
C ALA A 54 7.42 -2.48 -29.88
N ARG A 55 8.45 -2.65 -30.71
CA ARG A 55 8.88 -3.98 -31.14
C ARG A 55 9.69 -4.69 -30.05
N GLY A 56 9.60 -6.01 -30.02
CA GLY A 56 10.30 -6.86 -29.05
C GLY A 56 9.49 -7.13 -27.78
N ALA A 57 9.73 -8.29 -27.16
CA ALA A 57 9.00 -8.73 -25.97
C ALA A 57 9.48 -8.05 -24.67
N ARG A 58 10.69 -7.49 -24.67
CA ARG A 58 11.26 -6.73 -23.55
C ARG A 58 11.42 -5.28 -23.95
N GLN A 59 10.82 -4.39 -23.18
CA GLN A 59 10.78 -2.96 -23.44
C GLN A 59 11.12 -2.20 -22.17
N THR A 60 11.37 -0.91 -22.34
CA THR A 60 11.55 0.03 -21.23
C THR A 60 10.52 1.14 -21.31
N PHE A 61 9.90 1.45 -20.18
CA PHE A 61 8.96 2.55 -20.03
C PHE A 61 9.65 3.76 -19.39
N ARG A 62 9.46 4.94 -19.99
CA ARG A 62 9.78 6.23 -19.37
C ARG A 62 8.52 7.08 -19.36
N GLY A 63 8.18 7.61 -18.20
CA GLY A 63 7.02 8.47 -18.04
C GLY A 63 6.55 8.54 -16.61
N ASP A 64 5.30 8.97 -16.47
CA ASP A 64 4.67 9.24 -15.19
C ASP A 64 3.67 8.14 -14.83
N ALA A 65 3.66 7.79 -13.55
CA ALA A 65 2.58 7.02 -12.94
C ALA A 65 1.90 7.87 -11.89
N THR A 66 0.57 7.74 -11.75
CA THR A 66 -0.15 8.34 -10.63
C THR A 66 -1.04 7.32 -9.95
N VAL A 67 -1.23 7.48 -8.65
CA VAL A 67 -2.20 6.74 -7.84
C VAL A 67 -3.01 7.76 -7.04
N TRP A 68 -4.34 7.70 -7.09
CA TRP A 68 -5.22 8.75 -6.55
C TRP A 68 -4.88 10.16 -7.10
N GLY A 69 -4.40 10.21 -8.35
CA GLY A 69 -3.93 11.46 -8.98
C GLY A 69 -2.67 12.06 -8.33
N VAL A 70 -1.96 11.29 -7.51
CA VAL A 70 -0.69 11.67 -6.88
C VAL A 70 0.45 11.01 -7.66
N PRO A 71 1.44 11.78 -8.16
CA PRO A 71 2.57 11.22 -8.89
C PRO A 71 3.38 10.25 -8.05
N LEU A 72 3.79 9.14 -8.66
CA LEU A 72 4.73 8.18 -8.07
C LEU A 72 6.16 8.47 -8.54
N PRO A 73 7.15 8.43 -7.63
CA PRO A 73 8.56 8.63 -7.97
C PRO A 73 9.14 7.36 -8.61
N LEU A 74 8.86 7.15 -9.89
CA LEU A 74 9.44 6.04 -10.65
C LEU A 74 10.95 6.27 -10.86
N LYS A 75 11.78 5.26 -10.56
CA LYS A 75 13.22 5.32 -10.80
C LYS A 75 13.57 4.75 -12.18
N GLY A 76 14.20 5.59 -13.01
CA GLY A 76 14.79 5.19 -14.28
C GLY A 76 13.76 4.68 -15.31
N PRO A 77 14.24 4.12 -16.43
CA PRO A 77 13.38 3.34 -17.30
C PRO A 77 12.89 2.08 -16.57
N VAL A 78 11.57 1.95 -16.44
CA VAL A 78 10.90 0.79 -15.85
C VAL A 78 10.96 -0.36 -16.87
N GLN A 79 11.35 -1.56 -16.46
CA GLN A 79 11.33 -2.72 -17.35
C GLN A 79 9.90 -3.17 -17.61
N VAL A 80 9.59 -3.52 -18.85
CA VAL A 80 8.26 -3.95 -19.28
C VAL A 80 8.37 -5.21 -20.13
N ALA A 81 7.70 -6.27 -19.71
CA ALA A 81 7.48 -7.44 -20.55
C ALA A 81 6.15 -7.26 -21.31
N VAL A 82 6.16 -7.47 -22.61
CA VAL A 82 4.96 -7.37 -23.45
C VAL A 82 4.74 -8.62 -24.28
N GLN A 83 3.48 -8.95 -24.52
CA GLN A 83 3.08 -10.01 -25.44
C GLN A 83 1.79 -9.63 -26.19
N PRO A 84 1.62 -10.08 -27.44
CA PRO A 84 0.36 -9.90 -28.16
C PRO A 84 -0.82 -10.54 -27.40
N SER A 85 -1.96 -9.86 -27.36
CA SER A 85 -3.17 -10.36 -26.70
C SER A 85 -4.43 -9.83 -27.38
N GLY A 86 -5.09 -10.69 -28.15
CA GLY A 86 -6.27 -10.33 -28.93
C GLY A 86 -5.99 -9.17 -29.89
N SER A 87 -6.72 -8.07 -29.74
CA SER A 87 -6.56 -6.84 -30.54
C SER A 87 -5.54 -5.85 -29.97
N GLY A 88 -4.84 -6.19 -28.90
CA GLY A 88 -3.87 -5.33 -28.23
C GLY A 88 -2.68 -6.10 -27.68
N TRP A 89 -2.13 -5.60 -26.57
CA TRP A 89 -0.91 -6.11 -25.95
C TRP A 89 -1.12 -6.25 -24.46
N ASP A 90 -0.79 -7.42 -23.90
CA ASP A 90 -0.67 -7.54 -22.45
C ASP A 90 0.74 -7.14 -22.04
N ALA A 91 0.84 -6.18 -21.12
CA ALA A 91 2.08 -5.61 -20.63
C ALA A 91 2.17 -5.77 -19.12
N THR A 92 3.36 -6.16 -18.64
CA THR A 92 3.69 -6.22 -17.22
C THR A 92 4.87 -5.30 -16.94
N PHE A 93 4.63 -4.27 -16.15
CA PHE A 93 5.65 -3.30 -15.71
C PHE A 93 6.24 -3.78 -14.38
N LEU A 94 7.56 -3.83 -14.30
CA LEU A 94 8.31 -4.23 -13.11
C LEU A 94 8.76 -2.97 -12.38
N VAL A 95 8.00 -2.59 -11.36
CA VAL A 95 8.14 -1.29 -10.69
C VAL A 95 8.77 -1.46 -9.31
N ASP A 96 9.87 -0.75 -9.11
CA ASP A 96 10.54 -0.63 -7.81
C ASP A 96 10.20 0.73 -7.21
N LEU A 97 9.51 0.74 -6.07
CA LEU A 97 9.17 1.97 -5.34
C LEU A 97 9.97 2.07 -4.05
N GLU A 98 10.63 3.20 -3.83
CA GLU A 98 11.22 3.51 -2.53
C GLU A 98 10.16 4.11 -1.62
N LEU A 99 9.83 3.40 -0.55
CA LEU A 99 8.76 3.78 0.38
C LEU A 99 9.01 5.16 1.00
N GLY A 100 10.25 5.46 1.36
CA GLY A 100 10.61 6.78 1.90
C GLY A 100 10.47 7.93 0.91
N SER A 101 10.43 7.66 -0.40
CA SER A 101 10.23 8.69 -1.44
C SER A 101 8.76 8.94 -1.76
N LEU A 102 7.86 8.09 -1.27
CA LEU A 102 6.44 8.21 -1.57
C LEU A 102 5.86 9.50 -0.97
N PRO A 103 5.01 10.23 -1.71
CA PRO A 103 4.43 11.48 -1.24
C PRO A 103 3.29 11.24 -0.24
N LYS A 104 3.19 12.10 0.78
CA LYS A 104 2.10 12.10 1.78
C LYS A 104 0.71 12.18 1.14
N GLY A 105 0.62 12.81 -0.03
CA GLY A 105 -0.63 12.91 -0.79
C GLY A 105 -1.33 11.58 -1.04
N LEU A 106 -0.58 10.46 -1.09
CA LEU A 106 -1.18 9.12 -1.24
C LEU A 106 -2.06 8.74 -0.05
N LEU A 107 -1.67 9.09 1.18
CA LEU A 107 -2.54 8.89 2.34
C LEU A 107 -3.68 9.90 2.34
N ASP A 108 -3.38 11.16 2.07
CA ASP A 108 -4.35 12.26 2.16
C ASP A 108 -5.49 12.16 1.12
N ARG A 109 -5.24 11.53 -0.02
CA ARG A 109 -6.24 11.27 -1.08
C ARG A 109 -6.66 9.82 -1.19
N GLY A 110 -6.05 8.95 -0.38
CA GLY A 110 -6.27 7.52 -0.42
C GLY A 110 -7.72 7.14 -0.13
N SER A 111 -8.16 6.05 -0.75
CA SER A 111 -9.48 5.45 -0.51
C SER A 111 -9.33 3.95 -0.29
N ALA A 112 -10.13 3.41 0.64
CA ALA A 112 -10.21 1.97 0.88
C ALA A 112 -11.09 1.23 -0.15
N THR A 113 -11.83 1.95 -1.01
CA THR A 113 -12.79 1.35 -1.95
C THR A 113 -12.25 1.22 -3.37
N ALA A 114 -11.41 2.16 -3.79
CA ALA A 114 -10.87 2.20 -5.14
C ALA A 114 -9.49 2.85 -5.18
N VAL A 115 -8.62 2.30 -6.02
CA VAL A 115 -7.26 2.78 -6.28
C VAL A 115 -7.17 3.13 -7.77
N PRO A 116 -7.52 4.37 -8.16
CA PRO A 116 -7.34 4.81 -9.53
C PRO A 116 -5.85 4.97 -9.80
N VAL A 117 -5.39 4.30 -10.86
CA VAL A 117 -4.02 4.29 -11.32
C VAL A 117 -3.99 4.81 -12.74
N THR A 118 -2.99 5.62 -13.08
CA THR A 118 -2.71 6.03 -14.46
C THR A 118 -1.24 5.84 -14.78
N LEU A 119 -0.96 5.51 -16.05
CA LEU A 119 0.37 5.45 -16.63
C LEU A 119 0.37 6.27 -17.91
N LYS A 120 1.30 7.20 -18.04
CA LYS A 120 1.49 8.01 -19.26
C LYS A 120 2.97 8.11 -19.58
N GLY A 121 3.36 7.79 -20.80
CA GLY A 121 4.77 7.84 -21.17
C GLY A 121 5.07 7.20 -22.51
N THR A 122 6.30 6.69 -22.63
CA THR A 122 6.80 6.08 -23.86
C THR A 122 7.40 4.72 -23.55
N LEU A 123 6.96 3.70 -24.28
CA LEU A 123 7.64 2.41 -24.36
C LEU A 123 8.67 2.47 -25.46
N SER A 124 9.91 2.10 -25.14
CA SER A 124 11.01 1.92 -26.08
C SER A 124 11.39 0.44 -26.12
N GLY A 125 11.43 -0.13 -27.32
CA GLY A 125 11.72 -1.54 -27.56
C GLY A 125 12.97 -1.74 -28.40
N GLU A 126 13.07 -2.92 -28.99
CA GLU A 126 14.18 -3.29 -29.87
C GLU A 126 14.24 -2.41 -31.11
N ALA A 127 15.44 -2.32 -31.71
CA ALA A 127 15.73 -1.56 -32.92
C ALA A 127 15.32 -0.06 -32.84
N GLY A 128 15.30 0.52 -31.65
CA GLY A 128 14.98 1.95 -31.44
C GLY A 128 13.51 2.30 -31.65
N THR A 129 12.62 1.31 -31.71
CA THR A 129 11.17 1.58 -31.84
C THR A 129 10.59 2.17 -30.56
N ALA A 130 9.70 3.15 -30.70
CA ALA A 130 9.07 3.82 -29.57
C ALA A 130 7.59 4.07 -29.82
N VAL A 131 6.77 3.90 -28.77
CA VAL A 131 5.31 4.08 -28.81
C VAL A 131 4.86 4.82 -27.55
N THR A 132 3.99 5.80 -27.72
CA THR A 132 3.35 6.49 -26.59
C THR A 132 2.29 5.62 -25.94
N VAL A 133 2.25 5.59 -24.62
CA VAL A 133 1.29 4.85 -23.81
C VAL A 133 0.49 5.81 -22.93
N ASP A 134 -0.83 5.63 -22.93
CA ASP A 134 -1.74 6.16 -21.91
C ASP A 134 -2.63 5.00 -21.46
N ALA A 135 -2.53 4.62 -20.19
CA ALA A 135 -3.35 3.58 -19.59
C ALA A 135 -3.92 4.06 -18.26
N ALA A 136 -5.14 3.59 -17.94
CA ALA A 136 -5.75 3.85 -16.65
C ALA A 136 -6.61 2.68 -16.17
N GLY A 137 -6.81 2.60 -14.87
CA GLY A 137 -7.70 1.63 -14.25
C GLY A 137 -8.11 2.09 -12.85
N ALA A 138 -9.21 1.55 -12.34
CA ALA A 138 -9.63 1.75 -10.96
C ALA A 138 -9.64 0.39 -10.27
N LEU A 139 -8.59 0.10 -9.52
CA LEU A 139 -8.38 -1.20 -8.87
C LEU A 139 -9.18 -1.26 -7.58
N ARG A 140 -9.70 -2.44 -7.24
CA ARG A 140 -10.46 -2.64 -6.02
C ARG A 140 -9.62 -3.41 -5.00
N PRO A 141 -9.37 -2.85 -3.80
CA PRO A 141 -8.72 -3.59 -2.73
C PRO A 141 -9.47 -4.87 -2.38
N GLY A 142 -8.76 -5.97 -2.15
CA GLY A 142 -9.34 -7.24 -1.76
C GLY A 142 -9.92 -8.07 -2.91
N THR A 143 -9.81 -7.61 -4.16
CA THR A 143 -10.08 -8.41 -5.36
C THR A 143 -8.77 -8.85 -6.03
N SER A 144 -8.87 -9.59 -7.13
CA SER A 144 -7.72 -9.91 -8.00
C SER A 144 -7.06 -8.68 -8.62
N ASP A 145 -7.69 -7.51 -8.56
CA ASP A 145 -7.21 -6.27 -9.17
C ASP A 145 -6.05 -5.66 -8.34
N LEU A 146 -5.99 -5.97 -7.04
CA LEU A 146 -4.94 -5.53 -6.13
C LEU A 146 -4.54 -6.66 -5.19
N VAL A 147 -3.42 -7.32 -5.51
CA VAL A 147 -2.90 -8.46 -4.76
C VAL A 147 -1.72 -8.01 -3.91
N ALA A 148 -1.81 -8.24 -2.59
CA ALA A 148 -0.70 -8.08 -1.67
C ALA A 148 -0.68 -9.27 -0.71
N GLY A 149 0.51 -9.86 -0.50
CA GLY A 149 0.71 -10.92 0.48
C GLY A 149 0.34 -10.44 1.89
N ARG A 150 -0.33 -11.30 2.67
CA ARG A 150 -0.72 -10.97 4.06
C ARG A 150 0.49 -10.91 5.00
N ASP A 151 1.52 -11.69 4.68
CA ASP A 151 2.83 -11.77 5.33
C ASP A 151 3.63 -10.46 5.24
N LEU A 152 3.32 -9.59 4.28
CA LEU A 152 4.05 -8.33 4.08
C LEU A 152 3.89 -7.35 5.25
N ALA A 153 2.82 -7.46 6.04
CA ALA A 153 2.58 -6.62 7.21
C ALA A 153 3.55 -6.92 8.37
N GLU A 154 4.02 -8.17 8.49
CA GLU A 154 4.90 -8.63 9.57
C GLU A 154 6.27 -7.93 9.55
N THR A 155 6.69 -7.43 8.38
CA THR A 155 7.93 -6.65 8.23
C THR A 155 7.89 -5.31 8.98
N PHE A 156 6.70 -4.76 9.20
CA PHE A 156 6.49 -3.43 9.75
C PHE A 156 5.97 -3.45 11.18
N VAL A 157 5.40 -4.56 11.64
CA VAL A 157 4.85 -4.64 12.99
C VAL A 157 5.41 -5.85 13.72
N ARG A 158 5.96 -5.61 14.90
CA ARG A 158 6.52 -6.66 15.75
C ARG A 158 5.90 -6.58 17.15
N PHE A 159 5.49 -7.71 17.68
CA PHE A 159 5.13 -7.82 19.10
C PHE A 159 6.42 -7.86 19.95
N ALA A 160 6.55 -6.91 20.88
CA ALA A 160 7.72 -6.78 21.74
C ALA A 160 7.55 -7.53 23.08
N GLY A 161 6.34 -7.95 23.42
CA GLY A 161 6.00 -8.67 24.65
C GLY A 161 4.83 -8.03 25.38
N ALA A 162 4.38 -8.70 26.45
CA ALA A 162 3.34 -8.19 27.33
C ALA A 162 3.72 -8.40 28.79
N ARG A 163 3.24 -7.50 29.64
CA ARG A 163 3.40 -7.56 31.09
C ARG A 163 2.04 -7.39 31.74
N LEU A 164 1.69 -8.29 32.64
CA LEU A 164 0.49 -8.16 33.47
C LEU A 164 0.88 -7.52 34.80
N SER A 165 0.15 -6.49 35.20
CA SER A 165 0.41 -5.71 36.42
C SER A 165 -0.87 -5.51 37.23
N GLY A 166 -0.81 -5.89 38.50
CA GLY A 166 -1.93 -5.75 39.43
C GLY A 166 -3.04 -6.77 39.16
N ILE A 167 -3.05 -7.83 39.97
CA ILE A 167 -4.18 -8.75 40.05
C ILE A 167 -5.21 -8.13 41.01
N GLY A 168 -6.19 -7.43 40.46
CA GLY A 168 -7.31 -6.88 41.25
C GLY A 168 -8.40 -7.93 41.48
N LEU A 169 -9.20 -7.74 42.54
CA LEU A 169 -10.36 -8.59 42.84
C LEU A 169 -11.47 -8.50 41.77
N ALA A 170 -11.54 -7.36 41.05
CA ALA A 170 -12.57 -7.09 40.04
C ALA A 170 -12.04 -7.18 38.59
N GLU A 171 -10.85 -6.64 38.32
CA GLU A 171 -10.17 -6.70 37.02
C GLU A 171 -8.66 -6.68 37.23
N SER A 172 -7.91 -7.34 36.35
CA SER A 172 -6.45 -7.24 36.31
C SER A 172 -6.01 -6.40 35.10
N LYS A 173 -4.97 -5.59 35.28
CA LYS A 173 -4.46 -4.70 34.23
C LYS A 173 -3.17 -5.27 33.64
N GLY A 174 -2.81 -4.79 32.46
CA GLY A 174 -1.53 -5.10 31.85
C GLY A 174 -1.19 -4.13 30.73
N GLU A 175 -0.04 -4.35 30.14
CA GLU A 175 0.47 -3.60 29.01
C GLU A 175 1.11 -4.57 28.03
N ALA A 176 0.64 -4.57 26.78
CA ALA A 176 1.35 -5.14 25.65
C ALA A 176 2.18 -4.04 24.98
N ARG A 177 3.27 -4.42 24.31
CA ARG A 177 4.09 -3.50 23.53
C ARG A 177 4.23 -4.02 22.12
N ILE A 178 4.00 -3.13 21.16
CA ILE A 178 4.31 -3.40 19.74
C ILE A 178 5.30 -2.36 19.24
N ALA A 179 6.19 -2.78 18.35
CA ALA A 179 7.04 -1.89 17.57
C ALA A 179 6.45 -1.79 16.16
N VAL A 180 6.14 -0.56 15.73
CA VAL A 180 5.65 -0.27 14.37
C VAL A 180 6.69 0.56 13.64
N PHE A 181 7.23 0.02 12.56
CA PHE A 181 8.15 0.73 11.67
C PHE A 181 7.36 1.50 10.62
N ASN A 182 7.60 2.81 10.52
CA ASN A 182 7.06 3.64 9.44
C ASN A 182 8.15 3.89 8.39
N PRO A 183 8.03 3.33 7.17
CA PRO A 183 9.04 3.49 6.12
C PRO A 183 8.95 4.84 5.38
N PHE A 184 7.89 5.61 5.60
CA PHE A 184 7.65 6.88 4.93
C PHE A 184 8.41 8.03 5.61
N ARG A 185 8.53 9.16 4.89
CA ARG A 185 9.10 10.42 5.41
C ARG A 185 8.08 11.35 6.05
N PHE A 186 6.85 10.88 6.26
CA PHE A 186 5.78 11.61 6.92
C PHE A 186 5.15 10.77 8.02
N ASP A 187 4.44 11.43 8.93
CA ASP A 187 3.71 10.77 10.01
C ASP A 187 2.51 9.96 9.47
N VAL A 188 2.32 8.74 9.97
CA VAL A 188 1.14 7.92 9.67
C VAL A 188 0.20 7.97 10.86
N ALA A 189 -1.04 8.43 10.62
CA ALA A 189 -2.08 8.47 11.64
C ALA A 189 -2.83 7.14 11.69
N LEU A 190 -2.76 6.46 12.83
CA LEU A 190 -3.61 5.32 13.14
C LEU A 190 -4.85 5.84 13.88
N ARG A 191 -6.02 5.58 13.32
CA ARG A 191 -7.30 5.89 13.98
C ARG A 191 -7.46 5.06 15.23
N SER A 192 -7.20 3.76 15.13
CA SER A 192 -7.30 2.84 16.26
C SER A 192 -6.46 1.59 16.07
N VAL A 193 -6.18 0.92 17.18
CA VAL A 193 -5.62 -0.41 17.26
C VAL A 193 -6.54 -1.22 18.17
N ARG A 194 -7.05 -2.34 17.69
CA ARG A 194 -7.84 -3.31 18.49
C ARG A 194 -7.07 -4.60 18.56
N TYR A 195 -6.99 -5.21 19.74
CA TYR A 195 -6.11 -6.34 19.94
C TYR A 195 -6.62 -7.27 21.04
N GLU A 196 -6.21 -8.51 20.91
CA GLU A 196 -6.45 -9.62 21.81
C GLU A 196 -5.11 -10.31 22.08
N LEU A 197 -4.86 -10.63 23.34
CA LEU A 197 -3.74 -11.43 23.79
C LEU A 197 -4.27 -12.80 24.18
N SER A 198 -3.68 -13.85 23.62
CA SER A 198 -4.01 -15.23 23.91
C SER A 198 -2.80 -16.00 24.42
N SER A 199 -3.02 -17.03 25.23
CA SER A 199 -2.01 -17.97 25.72
C SER A 199 -2.57 -19.39 25.62
N ASP A 200 -1.80 -20.32 25.04
CA ASP A 200 -2.25 -21.68 24.71
C ASP A 200 -3.61 -21.73 23.97
N GLY A 201 -3.82 -20.76 23.06
CA GLY A 201 -5.05 -20.66 22.27
C GLY A 201 -6.29 -20.13 23.02
N ARG A 202 -6.16 -19.70 24.28
CA ARG A 202 -7.23 -19.06 25.04
C ARG A 202 -6.99 -17.56 25.18
N GLU A 203 -8.03 -16.76 24.98
CA GLU A 203 -8.01 -15.33 25.25
C GLU A 203 -7.68 -15.10 26.72
N VAL A 204 -6.65 -14.29 26.99
CA VAL A 204 -6.28 -13.85 28.34
C VAL A 204 -6.58 -12.38 28.56
N ALA A 205 -6.47 -11.55 27.53
CA ALA A 205 -6.73 -10.12 27.63
C ALA A 205 -7.16 -9.53 26.30
N ARG A 206 -7.83 -8.39 26.36
CA ARG A 206 -8.19 -7.59 25.19
C ARG A 206 -7.98 -6.11 25.46
N GLY A 207 -7.90 -5.34 24.39
CA GLY A 207 -7.80 -3.90 24.52
C GLY A 207 -8.03 -3.17 23.21
N SER A 208 -8.13 -1.86 23.34
CA SER A 208 -8.12 -0.97 22.20
C SER A 208 -7.46 0.36 22.55
N ARG A 209 -6.81 0.97 21.57
CA ARG A 209 -6.21 2.29 21.68
C ARG A 209 -6.63 3.12 20.48
N GLN A 210 -6.95 4.38 20.69
CA GLN A 210 -7.34 5.32 19.63
C GLN A 210 -6.30 6.42 19.48
N GLY A 211 -6.25 7.01 18.28
CA GLY A 211 -5.46 8.22 18.00
C GLY A 211 -3.97 8.04 18.25
N LEU A 212 -3.27 7.37 17.33
CA LEU A 212 -1.82 7.20 17.39
C LEU A 212 -1.16 7.81 16.18
N LEU A 213 0.04 8.35 16.40
CA LEU A 213 0.88 8.90 15.35
C LEU A 213 2.17 8.10 15.28
N VAL A 214 2.42 7.47 14.14
CA VAL A 214 3.62 6.68 13.87
C VAL A 214 4.60 7.57 13.12
N ARG A 215 5.70 7.92 13.78
CA ARG A 215 6.67 8.90 13.29
C ARG A 215 7.56 8.31 12.18
N PRO A 216 7.99 9.12 11.21
CA PRO A 216 8.66 8.65 9.99
C PRO A 216 10.03 8.04 10.25
N GLY A 217 10.40 7.08 9.39
CA GLY A 217 11.75 6.53 9.25
C GLY A 217 12.29 5.75 10.44
N ARG A 218 11.44 5.38 11.42
CA ARG A 218 11.88 4.71 12.64
C ARG A 218 10.87 3.70 13.18
N GLU A 219 11.34 2.86 14.10
CA GLU A 219 10.46 2.06 14.95
C GLU A 219 9.80 2.95 16.00
N ASN A 220 8.50 2.77 16.15
CA ASN A 220 7.68 3.44 17.15
C ASN A 220 7.18 2.38 18.13
N GLU A 221 7.62 2.48 19.38
CA GLU A 221 7.11 1.61 20.44
C GLU A 221 5.75 2.15 20.91
N ILE A 222 4.74 1.28 20.87
CA ILE A 222 3.36 1.61 21.23
C ILE A 222 2.97 0.70 22.39
N ALA A 223 2.76 1.31 23.55
CA ALA A 223 2.12 0.68 24.70
C ALA A 223 0.63 0.46 24.44
N LEU A 224 0.15 -0.75 24.70
CA LEU A 224 -1.20 -1.21 24.44
C LEU A 224 -1.82 -1.64 25.78
N PRO A 225 -2.69 -0.84 26.40
CA PRO A 225 -3.31 -1.21 27.67
C PRO A 225 -4.16 -2.48 27.53
N LEU A 226 -3.98 -3.43 28.43
CA LEU A 226 -4.70 -4.70 28.45
C LEU A 226 -5.68 -4.72 29.62
N THR A 227 -6.89 -5.18 29.36
CA THR A 227 -7.85 -5.58 30.38
C THR A 227 -7.93 -7.10 30.40
N VAL A 228 -7.63 -7.69 31.56
CA VAL A 228 -7.57 -9.14 31.78
C VAL A 228 -8.79 -9.54 32.61
N GLY A 229 -9.53 -10.56 32.15
CA GLY A 229 -10.63 -11.12 32.93
C GLY A 229 -10.12 -11.95 34.12
N ASN A 230 -10.80 -11.92 35.27
CA ASN A 230 -10.32 -12.54 36.52
C ASN A 230 -10.02 -14.04 36.38
N ALA A 231 -10.89 -14.80 35.72
CA ALA A 231 -10.67 -16.24 35.50
C ALA A 231 -9.39 -16.50 34.69
N ALA A 232 -9.13 -15.67 33.68
CA ALA A 232 -7.92 -15.75 32.86
C ALA A 232 -6.68 -15.30 33.65
N ALA A 233 -6.80 -14.25 34.47
CA ALA A 233 -5.72 -13.76 35.33
C ALA A 233 -5.27 -14.84 36.34
N ILE A 234 -6.21 -15.51 36.99
CA ILE A 234 -5.93 -16.59 37.97
C ILE A 234 -5.30 -17.78 37.27
N ALA A 235 -5.85 -18.22 36.13
CA ALA A 235 -5.29 -19.32 35.35
C ALA A 235 -3.87 -19.01 34.84
N ALA A 236 -3.63 -17.78 34.37
CA ALA A 236 -2.32 -17.31 33.95
C ALA A 236 -1.34 -17.26 35.13
N ALA A 237 -1.73 -16.75 36.29
CA ALA A 237 -0.89 -16.71 37.48
C ALA A 237 -0.50 -18.12 37.96
N GLY A 238 -1.46 -19.05 38.02
CA GLY A 238 -1.20 -20.45 38.40
C GLY A 238 -0.20 -21.13 37.47
N LYS A 239 -0.35 -20.96 36.14
CA LYS A 239 0.61 -21.46 35.16
C LYS A 239 1.97 -20.76 35.25
N ALA A 240 1.97 -19.44 35.44
CA ALA A 240 3.19 -18.65 35.53
C ALA A 240 4.05 -19.06 36.73
N VAL A 241 3.44 -19.43 37.87
CA VAL A 241 4.20 -19.97 39.01
C VAL A 241 4.97 -21.23 38.63
N VAL A 242 4.36 -22.13 37.85
CA VAL A 242 5.01 -23.36 37.37
C VAL A 242 6.11 -23.06 36.33
N SER A 243 5.94 -22.01 35.53
CA SER A 243 6.87 -21.64 34.44
C SER A 243 7.86 -20.51 34.80
N GLY A 244 8.05 -20.20 36.08
CA GLY A 244 9.02 -19.18 36.53
C GLY A 244 8.65 -17.74 36.18
N GLY A 245 7.35 -17.44 36.05
CA GLY A 245 6.79 -16.10 35.82
C GLY A 245 6.57 -15.73 34.35
N ARG A 246 6.82 -16.66 33.42
CA ARG A 246 6.76 -16.41 31.96
C ARG A 246 5.80 -17.36 31.26
N LEU A 247 4.96 -16.82 30.38
CA LEU A 247 4.04 -17.60 29.54
C LEU A 247 4.30 -17.28 28.07
N SER A 248 4.04 -18.24 27.19
CA SER A 248 3.92 -17.96 25.76
C SER A 248 2.64 -17.16 25.51
N GLY A 249 2.71 -16.21 24.60
CA GLY A 249 1.59 -15.37 24.21
C GLY A 249 1.54 -15.10 22.72
N ARG A 250 0.33 -14.94 22.19
CA ARG A 250 0.09 -14.47 20.82
C ARG A 250 -0.83 -13.26 20.89
N LEU A 251 -0.37 -12.16 20.32
CA LEU A 251 -1.14 -10.95 20.11
C LEU A 251 -1.75 -10.99 18.71
N THR A 252 -3.07 -10.91 18.61
CA THR A 252 -3.79 -10.77 17.34
C THR A 252 -4.60 -9.48 17.36
N GLY A 253 -4.91 -8.92 16.20
CA GLY A 253 -5.68 -7.69 16.15
C GLY A 253 -5.73 -7.00 14.80
N GLN A 254 -5.99 -5.70 14.84
CA GLN A 254 -6.13 -4.86 13.67
C GLN A 254 -5.65 -3.43 13.95
N LEU A 255 -4.76 -2.93 13.11
CA LEU A 255 -4.42 -1.51 13.01
C LEU A 255 -5.34 -0.86 11.98
N VAL A 256 -5.90 0.30 12.32
CA VAL A 256 -6.76 1.08 11.44
C VAL A 256 -6.01 2.34 11.04
N VAL A 257 -5.51 2.37 9.81
CA VAL A 257 -4.80 3.52 9.23
C VAL A 257 -5.82 4.47 8.61
N LYS A 258 -5.72 5.76 8.94
CA LYS A 258 -6.57 6.79 8.36
C LYS A 258 -6.09 7.14 6.94
N LEU A 259 -7.00 7.09 5.98
CA LEU A 259 -6.82 7.65 4.63
C LEU A 259 -7.70 8.89 4.45
N GLY A 260 -7.54 9.55 3.31
CA GLY A 260 -8.32 10.72 2.90
C GLY A 260 -9.82 10.48 2.95
N THR A 261 -10.29 9.39 2.34
CA THR A 261 -11.74 9.11 2.19
C THR A 261 -12.17 7.78 2.83
N GLY A 262 -11.47 7.34 3.88
CA GLY A 262 -11.82 6.11 4.60
C GLY A 262 -10.69 5.62 5.48
N ASP A 263 -10.78 4.35 5.89
CA ASP A 263 -9.76 3.71 6.71
C ASP A 263 -9.33 2.38 6.10
N VAL A 264 -8.04 2.06 6.21
CA VAL A 264 -7.49 0.75 5.85
C VAL A 264 -7.21 -0.05 7.11
N LYS A 265 -7.62 -1.31 7.06
CA LYS A 265 -7.48 -2.27 8.14
C LYS A 265 -6.29 -3.19 7.84
N ILE A 266 -5.28 -3.15 8.70
CA ILE A 266 -4.08 -3.99 8.59
C ILE A 266 -4.16 -5.03 9.72
N PRO A 267 -4.12 -6.34 9.41
CA PRO A 267 -4.08 -7.36 10.45
C PRO A 267 -2.81 -7.21 11.29
N LEU A 268 -2.95 -7.40 12.60
CA LEU A 268 -1.85 -7.48 13.55
C LEU A 268 -1.74 -8.93 13.99
N GLU A 269 -0.54 -9.49 13.88
CA GLU A 269 -0.23 -10.78 14.49
C GLU A 269 1.22 -10.77 15.01
N GLY A 270 1.43 -11.34 16.18
CA GLY A 270 2.77 -11.56 16.70
C GLY A 270 2.78 -12.51 17.89
N SER A 271 3.83 -13.30 18.02
CA SER A 271 4.06 -14.21 19.13
C SER A 271 5.20 -13.70 20.01
N GLY A 272 5.13 -13.95 21.32
CA GLY A 272 6.12 -13.47 22.27
C GLY A 272 5.89 -14.01 23.68
N THR A 273 6.53 -13.37 24.65
CA THR A 273 6.43 -13.74 26.07
C THR A 273 5.49 -12.80 26.82
N ILE A 274 4.71 -13.37 27.72
CA ILE A 274 3.90 -12.66 28.71
C ILE A 274 4.59 -12.82 30.06
N GLU A 275 4.98 -11.72 30.66
CA GLU A 275 5.51 -11.68 32.02
C GLU A 275 4.37 -11.46 33.01
N VAL A 276 4.25 -12.36 33.99
CA VAL A 276 3.30 -12.24 35.09
C VAL A 276 4.08 -11.88 36.34
N MET A 277 3.90 -10.64 36.81
CA MET A 277 4.52 -10.23 38.08
C MET A 277 3.74 -10.81 39.27
N LYS A 278 4.50 -11.19 40.30
CA LYS A 278 3.95 -11.51 41.63
C LYS A 278 3.45 -10.27 42.34
#